data_AF-A0A1I5EZC7-F1
#
_entry.id   AF-A0A1I5EZC7-F1
#
_cell.length_a   1.000
_cell.length_b   1.000
_cell.length_c   1.000
_cell.angle_alpha   90.00
_cell.angle_beta   90.00
_cell.angle_gamma   90.00
#
_symmetry.space_group_name_H-M   'P 1'
#
loop_
_entity.id
_entity.type
_entity.pdbx_description
1 polymer ?
#
loop_
_entity_poly.entity_id
_entity_poly.type
_entity_poly.pdbx_seq_one_letter_code
_entity_poly.pdbx_strand_id
1 'polypeptide(L)' 'MAGDCRCWCGECAYRTPWLTEPGSAGQLAQHYAEQHPDVEPGGRTEYRENEREGAGCVAALAVLFLLLLILATCQYQTGA' A
#
# COMPACT_ATOMS: atom_id res chain seq x y z
N MET A 1 7.33 -6.61 6.40
CA MET A 1 7.07 -5.66 7.50
C MET A 1 5.59 -5.37 7.48
N ALA A 2 4.87 -5.54 8.58
CA ALA A 2 3.46 -5.19 8.63
C ALA A 2 3.37 -3.66 8.48
N GLY A 3 2.66 -3.19 7.45
CA GLY A 3 2.42 -1.77 7.26
C GLY A 3 1.52 -1.22 8.36
N ASP A 4 1.56 0.11 8.54
CA ASP A 4 0.58 0.78 9.40
C ASP A 4 -0.82 0.59 8.81
N CYS A 5 -1.81 0.38 9.67
CA CYS A 5 -3.21 0.26 9.29
C CYS A 5 -4.10 1.00 10.30
N ARG A 6 -5.33 1.28 9.88
CA ARG A 6 -6.35 1.99 10.65
C ARG A 6 -7.64 1.22 10.55
N CYS A 7 -8.29 1.00 11.67
CA CYS A 7 -9.61 0.40 11.72
C CYS A 7 -10.69 1.47 11.91
N TRP A 8 -11.84 1.25 11.29
CA TRP A 8 -13.04 2.07 11.40
C TRP A 8 -14.12 1.30 12.15
N CYS A 9 -14.84 1.98 13.03
CA CYS A 9 -16.06 1.43 13.61
C CYS A 9 -17.16 1.32 12.53
N GLY A 10 -17.96 0.26 12.59
CA GLY A 10 -19.10 0.06 11.69
C GLY A 10 -20.34 0.85 12.14
N GLU A 11 -20.42 1.12 13.45
CA GLU A 11 -21.59 1.72 14.10
C GLU A 11 -21.49 3.24 14.26
N CYS A 12 -20.27 3.79 14.26
CA CYS A 12 -20.05 5.22 14.45
C CYS A 12 -18.82 5.73 13.68
N ALA A 13 -18.61 7.06 13.72
CA ALA A 13 -17.50 7.71 13.02
C ALA A 13 -16.12 7.54 13.69
N TYR A 14 -16.01 6.66 14.70
CA TYR A 14 -14.74 6.37 15.37
C TYR A 14 -13.77 5.66 14.43
N ARG A 15 -12.49 6.03 14.51
CA ARG A 15 -11.39 5.40 13.78
C ARG A 15 -10.14 5.37 14.65
N THR A 16 -9.37 4.30 14.54
CA THR A 16 -8.09 4.20 15.26
C THR A 16 -7.04 5.13 14.64
N PRO A 17 -5.99 5.51 15.38
CA PRO A 17 -4.76 6.01 14.79
C PRO A 17 -4.16 4.97 13.84
N TRP A 18 -3.22 5.41 13.00
CA TRP A 18 -2.40 4.50 12.21
C TRP A 18 -1.50 3.72 13.17
N LEU A 19 -1.70 2.42 13.25
CA LEU A 19 -1.02 1.50 14.17
C LEU A 19 -0.65 0.23 13.41
N THR A 20 0.15 -0.63 14.02
CA THR A 20 0.29 -2.01 13.52
C THR A 20 -1.05 -2.73 13.56
N GLU A 21 -1.23 -3.72 12.70
CA GLU A 21 -2.44 -4.55 12.65
C GLU A 21 -2.93 -5.03 14.03
N PRO A 22 -2.09 -5.66 14.88
CA PRO A 22 -2.53 -6.05 16.22
C PRO A 22 -2.92 -4.86 17.12
N GLY A 23 -2.25 -3.71 16.98
CA GLY A 23 -2.56 -2.51 17.76
C GLY A 23 -3.90 -1.89 17.36
N SER A 24 -4.16 -1.77 16.06
CA SER A 24 -5.43 -1.24 15.54
C SER A 24 -6.62 -2.16 15.86
N ALA A 25 -6.43 -3.48 15.76
CA ALA A 25 -7.47 -4.46 16.11
C ALA A 25 -7.80 -4.45 17.60
N GLY A 26 -6.78 -4.42 18.47
CA GLY A 26 -6.98 -4.34 19.92
C GLY A 26 -7.72 -3.07 20.35
N GLN A 27 -7.38 -1.93 19.75
CA GLN A 27 -8.03 -0.66 20.08
C GLN A 27 -9.47 -0.58 19.55
N LEU A 28 -9.76 -1.15 18.37
CA LEU A 28 -11.13 -1.27 17.88
C LEU A 28 -11.96 -2.19 18.78
N ALA A 29 -11.41 -3.32 19.22
CA ALA A 29 -12.11 -4.25 20.11
C ALA A 29 -12.44 -3.58 21.46
N GLN A 30 -11.50 -2.83 22.03
CA GLN A 30 -11.75 -2.04 23.23
C GLN A 30 -12.88 -1.02 23.01
N HIS A 31 -12.85 -0.31 21.88
CA HIS A 31 -13.90 0.64 21.54
C HIS A 31 -15.29 -0.02 21.45
N TYR A 32 -15.41 -1.20 20.83
CA TYR A 32 -16.67 -1.96 20.81
C TYR A 32 -17.09 -2.38 22.22
N ALA A 33 -16.18 -2.88 23.05
CA ALA A 33 -16.51 -3.25 24.43
C ALA A 33 -17.05 -2.07 25.27
N GLU A 34 -16.58 -0.84 25.00
CA GLU A 34 -16.97 0.35 25.76
C GLU A 34 -18.22 1.05 25.21
N GLN A 35 -18.39 1.11 23.89
CA GLN A 35 -19.42 1.91 23.22
C GLN A 35 -20.51 1.06 22.55
N HIS A 36 -20.21 -0.20 22.25
CA HIS A 36 -21.07 -1.12 21.50
C HIS A 36 -21.02 -2.56 22.07
N PRO A 37 -21.29 -2.76 23.38
CA PRO A 37 -21.00 -4.00 24.09
C PRO A 37 -21.75 -5.23 23.56
N ASP A 38 -22.93 -5.03 22.99
CA ASP A 38 -23.78 -6.10 22.45
C ASP A 38 -23.72 -6.21 20.91
N VAL A 39 -22.83 -5.45 20.26
CA VAL A 39 -22.69 -5.44 18.80
C VAL A 39 -21.42 -6.15 18.41
N GLU A 40 -21.54 -7.08 17.46
CA GLU A 40 -20.40 -7.79 16.93
C GLU A 40 -19.53 -6.84 16.06
N PRO A 41 -18.20 -6.85 16.18
CA PRO A 41 -17.35 -5.91 15.45
C PRO A 41 -17.49 -6.01 13.92
N GLY A 42 -18.13 -5.01 13.29
CA GLY A 42 -18.43 -4.96 11.86
C GLY A 42 -17.68 -3.88 11.07
N GLY A 43 -16.47 -3.51 11.53
CA GLY A 43 -15.68 -2.41 10.97
C GLY A 43 -14.94 -2.70 9.65
N ARG A 44 -14.30 -1.67 9.08
CA ARG A 44 -13.38 -1.81 7.92
C ARG A 44 -11.95 -1.40 8.27
N THR A 45 -10.98 -2.03 7.61
CA THR A 45 -9.55 -1.72 7.80
C THR A 45 -8.99 -1.03 6.56
N GLU A 46 -8.28 0.07 6.79
CA GLU A 46 -7.46 0.76 5.79
C GLU A 46 -6.01 0.44 6.04
N TYR A 47 -5.30 0.00 4.99
CA TYR A 47 -3.86 -0.22 5.04
C TYR A 47 -3.16 0.99 4.46
N ARG A 48 -2.12 1.46 5.14
CA ARG A 48 -1.24 2.48 4.59
C ARG A 48 -0.41 1.82 3.51
N GLU A 49 -0.68 2.16 2.26
CA GLU A 49 0.24 1.84 1.17
C GLU A 49 1.54 2.60 1.44
N ASN A 50 2.56 1.87 1.84
CA ASN A 50 3.91 2.40 1.82
C ASN A 50 4.30 2.48 0.35
N GLU A 51 4.47 3.69 -0.19
CA GLU A 51 4.83 3.94 -1.60
C GLU A 51 6.23 3.45 -1.97
N ARG A 52 6.54 2.17 -1.76
CA ARG A 52 7.82 1.59 -2.14
C ARG A 52 7.59 0.33 -2.95
N GLU A 53 8.38 0.26 -4.03
CA GLU A 53 8.61 -0.90 -4.90
C GLU A 53 7.81 -0.93 -6.23
N GLY A 54 7.73 0.20 -6.94
CA GLY A 54 7.39 0.20 -8.38
C GLY A 54 8.41 0.91 -9.28
N ALA A 55 9.15 1.89 -8.75
CA ALA A 55 10.02 2.75 -9.57
C ALA A 55 11.24 2.04 -10.17
N GLY A 56 11.76 0.99 -9.51
CA GLY A 56 12.97 0.29 -9.96
C GLY A 56 12.77 -0.46 -11.29
N CYS A 57 11.67 -1.20 -11.43
CA CYS A 57 11.40 -1.98 -12.63
C CYS A 57 11.13 -1.08 -13.85
N VAL A 58 10.36 0.00 -13.66
CA VAL A 58 10.06 0.95 -14.74
C VAL A 58 11.33 1.67 -15.20
N ALA A 59 12.18 2.09 -14.28
CA ALA A 59 13.48 2.69 -14.62
C ALA A 59 14.38 1.71 -15.38
N ALA A 60 14.45 0.45 -14.95
CA ALA A 60 15.23 -0.58 -15.64
C ALA A 60 14.74 -0.86 -17.06
N LEU A 61 13.42 -0.95 -17.26
CA LEU A 61 12.82 -1.12 -18.59
C LEU A 61 13.07 0.08 -19.50
N ALA A 62 12.99 1.30 -18.97
CA ALA A 62 13.27 2.52 -19.74
C ALA A 62 14.74 2.59 -20.19
N VAL A 63 15.68 2.24 -19.30
CA VAL A 63 17.11 2.19 -19.64
C VAL A 63 17.38 1.11 -20.69
N LEU A 64 16.80 -0.09 -20.54
CA LEU A 64 16.95 -1.16 -21.52
C LEU A 64 16.41 -0.76 -22.91
N PHE A 65 15.24 -0.12 -22.94
CA PHE A 65 14.64 0.38 -24.18
C PHE A 65 15.51 1.44 -24.87
N LEU A 66 16.09 2.38 -24.11
CA LEU A 66 17.02 3.38 -24.66
C LEU A 66 18.29 2.73 -25.24
N LEU A 67 18.86 1.72 -24.56
CA LEU A 67 20.02 0.99 -25.07
C LEU A 67 19.71 0.28 -26.40
N LEU A 68 18.53 -0.34 -26.50
CA LEU A 68 18.09 -1.00 -27.73
C LEU A 68 17.92 -0.01 -28.89
N LEU A 69 17.37 1.17 -28.63
CA LEU A 69 17.24 2.23 -29.65
C LEU A 69 18.60 2.70 -30.15
N ILE A 70 19.55 2.94 -29.24
CA ILE A 70 20.90 3.36 -29.60
C ILE A 70 21.55 2.30 -30.50
N LEU A 71 21.51 1.03 -30.09
CA LEU A 71 22.06 -0.08 -30.87
C LEU A 71 21.41 -0.17 -32.26
N ALA A 72 20.08 -0.09 -32.34
CA ALA A 72 19.35 -0.13 -33.61
C ALA A 72 19.77 1.01 -34.55
N THR A 73 19.92 2.23 -34.02
CA THR A 73 20.37 3.38 -34.82
C THR A 73 21.82 3.25 -35.28
N CYS A 74 22.72 2.72 -34.44
CA CYS A 74 24.10 2.46 -34.83
C CYS A 74 24.18 1.41 -35.94
N GLN A 75 23.39 0.32 -35.87
CA GLN A 75 23.38 -0.70 -36.91
C GLN A 75 22.86 -0.17 -38.25
N TYR A 76 21.84 0.70 -38.20
CA TYR A 76 21.34 1.38 -39.40
C TYR A 76 22.41 2.27 -40.05
N GLN A 77 23.24 2.95 -39.26
CA GLN A 77 24.33 3.79 -39.77
C GLN A 77 25.53 3.01 -40.30
N THR A 78 25.79 1.81 -39.79
CA THR A 78 26.89 0.94 -40.26
C THR A 78 26.50 0.02 -41.43
N GLY A 79 25.21 -0.09 -41.76
CA GLY A 79 24.68 -0.94 -42.81
C GLY A 79 24.29 -0.23 -44.12
N ALA A 80 24.52 1.08 -44.21
CA ALA A 80 24.39 1.90 -45.42
C ALA A 80 25.77 2.26 -45.97
#